data_AF-A0A645AXR7-F1
#
_entry.id   AF-A0A645AXR7-F1
#
_cell.length_a   1.000
_cell.length_b   1.000
_cell.length_c   1.000
_cell.angle_alpha   90.00
_cell.angle_beta   90.00
_cell.angle_gamma   90.00
#
_symmetry.space_group_name_H-M   'P 1'
#
loop_
_entity.id
_entity.type
_entity.pdbx_description
1 polymer ?
#
loop_
_entity_poly.entity_id
_entity_poly.type
_entity_poly.pdbx_seq_one_letter_code
_entity_poly.pdbx_strand_id
1 'polypeptide(L)' 'MEKSEAEGLYRAFGRAVANLAPSWQVSVLSSHTEFERTFGKTADKRRKLYNGMIKCDLFQYGGAGR' A
#
# COMPACT_ATOMS: atom_id res chain seq x y z
N MET A 1 -2.28 -10.73 17.67
CA MET A 1 -3.24 -9.61 17.80
C MET A 1 -2.85 -8.50 16.82
N GLU A 2 -1.64 -7.96 16.92
CA GLU A 2 -1.15 -6.84 16.08
C GLU A 2 -1.20 -7.08 14.56
N LYS A 3 -0.84 -8.28 14.06
CA LYS A 3 -0.90 -8.58 12.61
C LYS A 3 -2.33 -8.46 12.07
N SER A 4 -3.31 -9.01 12.78
CA SER A 4 -4.70 -9.05 12.32
C SER A 4 -5.34 -7.66 12.31
N GLU A 5 -5.02 -6.84 13.31
CA GLU A 5 -5.45 -5.43 13.37
C GLU A 5 -4.84 -4.62 12.24
N ALA A 6 -3.54 -4.78 11.97
CA ALA A 6 -2.87 -4.14 10.84
C ALA A 6 -3.50 -4.55 9.50
N GLU A 7 -3.79 -5.83 9.29
CA GLU A 7 -4.50 -6.28 8.09
C GLU A 7 -5.92 -5.70 7.99
N GLY A 8 -6.63 -5.55 9.12
CA GLY A 8 -7.93 -4.87 9.18
C GLY A 8 -7.82 -3.41 8.71
N LEU A 9 -6.80 -2.70 9.18
CA LEU A 9 -6.48 -1.34 8.77
C LEU A 9 -6.15 -1.26 7.27
N TYR A 10 -5.31 -2.17 6.75
CA TYR A 10 -4.95 -2.18 5.33
C TYR A 10 -6.17 -2.40 4.43
N ARG A 11 -7.08 -3.31 4.82
CA ARG A 11 -8.35 -3.52 4.11
C ARG A 11 -9.22 -2.27 4.12
N ALA A 12 -9.33 -1.59 5.27
CA ALA A 12 -10.10 -0.35 5.37
C ALA A 12 -9.48 0.77 4.52
N PHE A 13 -8.15 0.88 4.53
CA PHE A 13 -7.44 1.88 3.76
C PHE A 13 -7.57 1.66 2.25
N GLY A 14 -7.44 0.41 1.78
CA GLY A 14 -7.68 0.07 0.38
C GLY A 14 -9.07 0.46 -0.11
N ARG A 15 -10.11 0.22 0.71
CA ARG A 15 -11.48 0.68 0.41
C ARG A 15 -11.59 2.20 0.33
N ALA A 16 -10.92 2.93 1.21
CA ALA A 16 -10.91 4.40 1.15
C ALA A 16 -10.20 4.91 -0.11
N VAL A 17 -9.06 4.31 -0.48
CA VAL A 17 -8.31 4.66 -1.70
C VAL A 17 -9.10 4.41 -2.97
N ALA A 18 -9.91 3.35 -3.01
CA ALA A 18 -10.79 3.04 -4.15
C ALA A 18 -11.84 4.14 -4.43
N ASN A 19 -12.18 4.95 -3.43
CA ASN A 19 -13.15 6.05 -3.55
C ASN A 19 -12.50 7.42 -3.82
N LEU A 20 -11.17 7.49 -3.92
CA LEU A 20 -10.48 8.74 -4.22
C LEU A 20 -10.69 9.16 -5.68
N ALA A 21 -10.70 10.47 -5.93
CA ALA A 21 -10.77 10.98 -7.29
C ALA A 21 -9.53 10.54 -8.11
N PRO A 22 -9.65 10.33 -9.44
CA PRO A 22 -8.55 9.82 -10.28
C PRO A 22 -7.28 10.69 -10.30
N SER A 23 -7.38 11.96 -9.90
CA SER A 23 -6.24 12.87 -9.80
C SER A 23 -5.31 12.57 -8.62
N TRP A 24 -5.74 11.75 -7.66
CA TRP A 24 -4.95 11.42 -6.48
C TRP A 24 -3.93 10.33 -6.78
N GLN A 25 -2.70 10.60 -6.33
CA GLN A 25 -1.62 9.61 -6.29
C GLN A 25 -1.44 9.17 -4.83
N VAL A 26 -1.36 7.86 -4.63
CA VAL A 26 -1.19 7.26 -3.31
C VAL A 26 0.14 6.51 -3.28
N SER A 27 0.97 6.77 -2.28
CA SER A 27 2.20 6.04 -2.03
C SER A 27 2.21 5.53 -0.60
N VAL A 28 2.39 4.22 -0.42
CA VAL A 28 2.34 3.55 0.89
C VAL A 28 3.66 2.83 1.12
N LEU A 29 4.31 3.10 2.24
CA LEU A 29 5.52 2.39 2.67
C LEU A 29 5.13 1.34 3.72
N SER A 30 5.44 0.07 3.47
CA SER A 30 5.14 -1.00 4.42
C SER A 30 6.21 -2.10 4.39
N SER A 31 6.51 -2.69 5.54
CA SER A 31 7.32 -3.92 5.66
C SER A 31 6.48 -5.19 5.59
N HIS A 32 5.15 -5.07 5.49
CA HIS A 32 4.24 -6.20 5.51
C HIS A 32 4.22 -6.94 4.16
N THR A 33 4.68 -8.18 4.16
CA THR A 33 4.86 -8.97 2.93
C THR A 33 3.55 -9.30 2.20
N GLU A 34 2.42 -9.34 2.90
CA GLU A 34 1.08 -9.57 2.34
C GLU A 34 0.27 -8.27 2.15
N PHE A 35 0.94 -7.11 2.07
CA PHE A 35 0.27 -5.81 2.06
C PHE A 35 -0.72 -5.70 0.90
N GLU A 36 -0.32 -5.99 -0.34
CA GLU A 36 -1.22 -5.83 -1.51
C GLU A 36 -2.46 -6.74 -1.43
N ARG A 37 -2.33 -7.92 -0.83
CA ARG A 37 -3.44 -8.87 -0.60
C ARG A 37 -4.47 -8.28 0.36
N THR A 38 -4.01 -7.64 1.42
CA THR A 38 -4.88 -7.07 2.46
C THR A 38 -5.38 -5.69 2.07
N PHE A 39 -4.58 -4.90 1.36
CA PHE A 39 -4.96 -3.63 0.74
C PHE A 39 -5.97 -3.83 -0.40
N GLY A 40 -5.98 -4.99 -1.07
CA GLY A 40 -6.99 -5.33 -2.08
C GLY A 40 -6.71 -4.74 -3.47
N LYS A 41 -5.50 -4.21 -3.70
CA LYS A 41 -5.06 -3.70 -5.02
C LYS A 41 -3.56 -3.88 -5.19
N THR A 42 -3.16 -4.40 -6.35
CA THR A 42 -1.75 -4.45 -6.78
C THR A 42 -1.26 -3.05 -7.14
N ALA A 43 -0.06 -2.69 -6.70
CA ALA A 43 0.54 -1.39 -6.97
C ALA A 43 1.00 -1.27 -8.43
N ASP A 44 0.86 -0.07 -9.00
CA ASP A 44 1.33 0.23 -10.36
C ASP A 44 2.86 0.17 -10.42
N LYS A 45 3.50 0.63 -9.34
CA LYS A 45 4.95 0.58 -9.14
C LYS A 45 5.27 0.12 -7.73
N ARG A 46 6.27 -0.76 -7.60
CA ARG A 46 6.80 -1.22 -6.32
C ARG A 46 8.31 -1.00 -6.26
N ARG A 47 8.78 -0.35 -5.21
CA ARG A 47 10.22 -0.11 -4.98
C ARG A 47 10.63 -0.66 -3.63
N LYS A 48 11.61 -1.55 -3.62
CA LYS A 48 12.22 -2.02 -2.38
C LYS A 48 13.02 -0.88 -1.75
N LEU A 49 12.78 -0.63 -0.47
CA LEU A 49 13.48 0.36 0.35
C LEU A 49 13.89 -0.26 1.68
N TYR A 50 14.73 0.46 2.41
CA TYR A 50 15.09 0.11 3.79
C TYR A 50 14.79 1.30 4.70
N ASN A 51 13.97 1.07 5.72
CA ASN A 51 13.78 2.01 6.82
C ASN A 51 14.71 1.58 7.96
N GLY A 52 15.94 2.11 7.95
CA GLY A 52 17.03 1.56 8.77
C GLY A 52 17.36 0.12 8.36
N MET A 53 17.30 -0.81 9.30
CA MET A 53 17.53 -2.24 9.04
C MET A 53 16.27 -2.99 8.58
N ILE A 54 15.12 -2.32 8.50
CA ILE A 54 13.84 -2.94 8.14
C ILE A 54 13.63 -2.84 6.64
N LYS A 55 13.54 -4.00 5.97
CA LYS A 55 13.14 -4.06 4.57
C LYS A 55 11.67 -3.64 4.44
N CYS A 56 11.41 -2.69 3.56
CA CYS A 56 10.09 -2.24 3.19
C CYS A 56 9.93 -2.25 1.67
N ASP A 57 8.69 -2.20 1.22
CA ASP A 57 8.34 -1.88 -0.16
C ASP A 57 7.50 -0.59 -0.16
N LEU A 58 7.81 0.31 -1.09
CA LEU A 58 7.00 1.47 -1.43
C LEU A 58 6.05 1.09 -2.56
N PHE A 59 4.76 1.02 -2.24
CA PHE A 59 3.66 0.71 -3.15
C PHE A 59 3.06 2.01 -3.67
N GLN A 60 3.04 2.21 -4.99
CA GLN A 60 2.52 3.43 -5.60
C GLN A 60 1.31 3.14 -6.48
N TYR A 61 0.26 3.94 -6.34
CA TYR A 61 -1.02 3.84 -7.03
C TYR A 61 -1.41 5.20 -7.65
N GLY A 62 -1.90 5.20 -8.88
CA GLY A 62 -2.47 6.40 -9.54
C GLY A 62 -1.47 7.27 -10.31
N GLY A 63 -0.27 6.76 -10.61
CA GLY A 63 0.82 7.54 -11.21
C GLY A 63 1.48 6.90 -12.45
N ALA A 64 0.82 5.93 -13.09
CA ALA A 64 1.29 5.32 -14.33
C ALA A 64 0.52 5.91 -15.53
N GLY A 65 0.95 7.09 -15.98
CA GLY A 65 0.68 7.60 -17.33
C GLY A 65 -0.75 8.11 -17.60
N ARG A 66 -0.89 9.43 -17.67
CA ARG A 66 -1.38 10.01 -18.93
C ARG A 66 -0.19 10.08 -19.89
#